data_AF-A0A396IZ11-F1
#
_entry.id   AF-A0A396IZ11-F1
#
_cell.length_a   1.000
_cell.length_b   1.000
_cell.length_c   1.000
_cell.angle_alpha   90.00
_cell.angle_beta   90.00
_cell.angle_gamma   90.00
#
_symmetry.space_group_name_H-M   'P 1'
#
loop_
_entity.id
_entity.type
_entity.pdbx_description
1 polymer ?
#
loop_
_entity_poly.entity_id
_entity_poly.type
_entity_poly.pdbx_seq_one_letter_code
_entity_poly.pdbx_strand_id
1 'polypeptide(L)' 'MDGELETMRRPQTPPEELSLFYKDPWGQVQGPFKGIDIIEWFEAEYFGIDLLVRLESAAAHSPWLQLGDVMPHLRAKA' A
#
# COMPACT_ATOMS: atom_id res chain seq x y z
N MET A 1 -4.48 6.96 -34.12
CA MET A 1 -4.31 8.03 -33.12
C MET A 1 -5.67 8.18 -32.45
N ASP A 2 -5.92 7.38 -31.43
CA ASP A 2 -7.28 7.15 -30.93
C ASP A 2 -7.26 6.94 -29.41
N GLY A 3 -8.02 7.78 -28.68
CA GLY A 3 -8.39 7.63 -27.26
C GLY A 3 -7.40 8.27 -26.27
N GLU A 4 -7.45 9.53 -25.88
CA GLU A 4 -8.59 10.21 -25.22
C GLU A 4 -9.27 9.37 -24.14
N LEU A 5 -8.52 8.94 -23.10
CA LEU A 5 -9.04 8.85 -21.73
C LEU A 5 -7.93 8.66 -20.67
N GLU A 6 -6.83 9.41 -20.72
CA GLU A 6 -5.92 9.48 -19.56
C GLU A 6 -6.54 10.37 -18.49
N THR A 7 -7.63 9.85 -17.96
CA THR A 7 -8.35 10.36 -16.81
C THR A 7 -7.33 10.73 -15.74
N MET A 8 -7.42 11.95 -15.21
CA MET A 8 -6.71 12.47 -14.04
C MET A 8 -7.03 11.70 -12.73
N ARG A 9 -7.31 10.40 -12.82
CA ARG A 9 -7.23 9.42 -11.74
C ARG A 9 -5.75 9.14 -11.60
N ARG A 10 -5.17 9.58 -10.48
CA ARG A 10 -3.84 9.12 -10.05
C ARG A 10 -3.75 7.63 -10.38
N PRO A 11 -2.74 7.16 -11.14
CA PRO A 11 -2.62 5.73 -11.42
C PRO A 11 -2.56 5.03 -10.07
N GLN A 12 -3.65 4.34 -9.69
CA GLN A 12 -3.62 3.46 -8.55
C GLN A 12 -2.80 2.27 -9.02
N THR A 13 -1.51 2.27 -8.70
CA THR A 13 -0.62 1.16 -8.99
C THR A 13 -1.28 -0.12 -8.49
N PRO A 14 -1.48 -1.14 -9.34
CA PRO A 14 -2.17 -2.34 -8.92
C PRO A 14 -1.37 -3.02 -7.81
N PRO A 15 -2.03 -3.71 -6.86
CA PRO A 15 -1.36 -4.31 -5.71
C PRO A 15 -0.31 -5.35 -6.08
N GLU A 16 -0.40 -5.93 -7.28
CA GLU A 16 0.61 -6.86 -7.84
C GLU A 16 1.94 -6.17 -8.20
N GLU A 17 1.90 -4.87 -8.51
CA GLU A 17 3.07 -4.04 -8.83
C GLU A 17 3.57 -3.23 -7.63
N LEU A 18 2.82 -3.23 -6.52
CA LEU A 18 3.22 -2.55 -5.29
C LEU A 18 4.23 -3.40 -4.50
N SER A 19 5.36 -2.80 -4.15
CA SER A 19 6.33 -3.32 -3.17
C SER A 19 6.34 -2.40 -1.95
N LEU A 20 6.00 -2.94 -0.78
CA LEU A 20 5.79 -2.19 0.45
C LEU A 20 6.65 -2.72 1.60
N PHE A 21 7.24 -1.78 2.34
CA PHE A 21 7.68 -2.00 3.70
C PHE A 21 6.54 -1.65 4.66
N TYR A 22 6.43 -2.33 5.78
CA TYR A 22 5.54 -1.93 6.88
C TYR A 22 6.28 -1.83 8.21
N LYS A 23 5.70 -1.09 9.17
CA LYS A 23 6.14 -1.12 10.56
C LYS A 23 5.23 -2.01 11.41
N ASP A 24 5.82 -2.98 12.09
CA ASP A 24 5.09 -3.81 13.04
C ASP A 24 4.85 -3.05 14.38
N PRO A 25 4.09 -3.61 15.33
CA PRO A 25 3.78 -2.97 16.61
C PRO A 25 4.99 -2.60 17.48
N TRP A 26 6.13 -3.28 17.32
CA TRP A 26 7.41 -2.94 17.97
C TRP A 26 8.22 -1.90 17.18
N GLY A 27 7.67 -1.40 16.06
CA GLY A 27 8.25 -0.36 15.23
C GLY A 27 9.38 -0.84 14.31
N GLN A 28 9.58 -2.16 14.17
CA GLN A 28 10.59 -2.69 13.25
C GLN A 28 10.06 -2.62 11.82
N VAL A 29 10.98 -2.47 10.88
CA VAL A 29 10.67 -2.35 9.46
C VAL A 29 10.76 -3.72 8.81
N GLN A 30 9.63 -4.18 8.29
CA GLN A 30 9.50 -5.48 7.63
C GLN A 30 9.28 -5.28 6.12
N GLY A 31 9.88 -6.13 5.29
CA GLY A 31 9.70 -6.13 3.83
C GLY A 31 10.99 -5.98 3.01
N PRO A 32 10.88 -5.68 1.69
CA PRO A 32 9.64 -5.35 0.99
C PRO A 32 8.76 -6.59 0.72
N PHE A 33 7.44 -6.40 0.75
CA PHE A 33 6.44 -7.41 0.41
C PHE A 33 5.55 -6.91 -0.72
N LYS A 34 4.95 -7.82 -1.49
CA LYS A 34 4.03 -7.41 -2.54
C LYS A 34 2.74 -6.89 -1.92
N GLY A 35 2.10 -5.94 -2.60
CA GLY A 35 0.82 -5.40 -2.17
C GLY A 35 -0.26 -6.48 -2.02
N ILE A 36 -0.25 -7.49 -2.90
CA ILE A 36 -1.15 -8.65 -2.79
C ILE A 36 -0.99 -9.41 -1.46
N ASP A 37 0.24 -9.59 -0.97
CA ASP A 37 0.51 -10.29 0.29
C ASP A 37 0.02 -9.45 1.48
N ILE A 38 0.25 -8.13 1.41
CA ILE A 38 -0.23 -7.17 2.42
C ILE A 38 -1.77 -7.17 2.49
N ILE A 39 -2.46 -7.27 1.34
CA ILE A 39 -3.93 -7.38 1.30
C ILE A 39 -4.39 -8.67 1.96
N GLU A 40 -3.77 -9.81 1.63
CA GLU A 40 -4.13 -11.12 2.21
C GLU A 40 -3.98 -11.10 3.74
N TRP A 41 -2.89 -10.52 4.26
CA TRP A 41 -2.68 -10.41 5.70
C TRP A 41 -3.64 -9.42 6.38
N PHE A 42 -4.04 -8.35 5.70
CA PHE A 42 -5.09 -7.45 6.17
C PHE A 42 -6.45 -8.19 6.26
N GLU A 43 -6.82 -8.94 5.22
CA GLU A 43 -8.07 -9.72 5.18
C GLU A 43 -8.08 -10.86 6.19
N ALA A 44 -6.91 -11.40 6.54
CA ALA A 44 -6.72 -12.36 7.61
C ALA A 44 -6.55 -11.73 9.01
N GLU A 45 -6.79 -10.42 9.14
CA GLU A 45 -6.81 -9.67 10.40
C GLU A 45 -5.48 -9.69 11.18
N TYR A 46 -4.33 -9.87 10.51
CA TYR A 46 -3.01 -9.77 11.15
C TYR A 46 -2.68 -8.34 11.59
N PHE A 47 -3.21 -7.34 10.88
CA PHE A 47 -3.06 -5.93 11.16
C PHE A 47 -4.24 -5.13 10.59
N GLY A 48 -4.44 -3.91 11.10
CA GLY A 48 -5.53 -3.03 10.69
C GLY A 48 -5.17 -2.09 9.53
N ILE A 49 -6.17 -1.31 9.12
CA ILE A 49 -6.08 -0.33 8.02
C ILE A 49 -5.09 0.82 8.32
N ASP A 50 -4.81 1.05 9.60
CA ASP A 50 -3.85 2.04 10.11
C ASP A 50 -2.39 1.58 10.05
N LEU A 51 -2.11 0.36 9.54
CA LEU A 51 -0.75 -0.15 9.38
C LEU A 51 0.12 0.88 8.64
N LEU A 52 1.24 1.26 9.25
CA LEU A 52 2.17 2.19 8.63
C LEU A 52 2.99 1.47 7.57
N VAL A 53 2.90 1.94 6.33
CA VAL A 53 3.56 1.38 5.16
C VAL A 53 4.38 2.43 4.40
N ARG A 54 5.32 1.96 3.58
CA ARG A 54 6.12 2.81 2.69
C ARG A 54 6.48 2.04 1.42
N LEU A 55 6.35 2.69 0.27
CA LEU A 55 6.73 2.11 -1.01
C LEU A 55 8.24 1.90 -1.09
N GLU A 56 8.66 0.79 -1.66
CA GLU A 56 10.07 0.53 -1.97
C GLU A 56 10.65 1.57 -2.94
N SER A 57 9.84 2.01 -3.91
CA SER A 57 10.22 3.05 -4.87
C SER A 57 10.35 4.45 -4.23
N ALA A 58 9.82 4.66 -3.02
CA ALA A 58 9.90 5.96 -2.38
C ALA A 58 11.30 6.25 -1.79
N ALA A 59 11.67 7.52 -1.74
CA ALA A 59 12.95 7.92 -1.15
C ALA A 59 13.09 7.45 0.30
N ALA A 60 14.30 7.15 0.77
CA ALA A 60 14.54 6.60 2.11
C ALA A 60 14.04 7.49 3.26
N HIS A 61 13.91 8.80 3.02
CA HIS A 61 13.40 9.80 3.97
C HIS A 61 11.92 10.14 3.77
N SER A 62 11.23 9.45 2.86
CA SER A 62 9.79 9.61 2.69
C SER A 62 9.04 9.18 3.95
N PRO A 63 7.93 9.86 4.27
CA PRO A 63 7.13 9.52 5.43
C PRO A 63 6.49 8.14 5.28
N TRP A 64 6.16 7.53 6.42
CA TRP A 64 5.30 6.36 6.48
C TRP A 64 3.85 6.81 6.33
N LEU A 65 3.07 6.09 5.54
CA LEU A 65 1.66 6.37 5.26
C LEU A 65 0.80 5.25 5.82
N GLN A 66 -0.49 5.50 6.08
CA GLN A 66 -1.38 4.42 6.47
C GLN A 66 -1.68 3.52 5.27
N LEU A 67 -1.88 2.23 5.51
CA LEU A 67 -2.26 1.26 4.48
C LEU A 67 -3.52 1.72 3.74
N GLY A 68 -4.50 2.28 4.45
CA GLY A 68 -5.70 2.85 3.83
C GLY A 68 -5.47 4.08 2.95
N ASP A 69 -4.33 4.76 3.04
CA ASP A 69 -4.01 5.89 2.14
C ASP A 69 -3.29 5.41 0.88
N VAL A 70 -2.46 4.36 1.01
CA VAL A 70 -1.76 3.72 -0.11
C VAL A 70 -2.72 2.81 -0.91
N MET A 71 -3.59 2.09 -0.21
CA MET A 71 -4.60 1.18 -0.76
C MET A 71 -5.99 1.57 -0.27
N PRO A 72 -6.58 2.65 -0.82
CA PRO A 72 -7.86 3.18 -0.35
C PRO A 72 -9.04 2.20 -0.51
N HIS A 73 -8.92 1.21 -1.39
CA HIS A 73 -9.93 0.16 -1.55
C HIS A 73 -10.07 -0.73 -0.31
N LEU A 74 -9.04 -0.83 0.54
CA LEU A 74 -9.10 -1.57 1.80
C LEU A 74 -9.92 -0.84 2.88
N ARG A 75 -10.05 0.49 2.80
CA ARG A 75 -10.88 1.27 3.74
C ARG A 75 -12.37 0.89 3.67
N ALA A 76 -12.83 0.40 2.52
CA ALA A 76 -14.20 -0.09 2.38
C ALA A 76 -14.46 -1.42 3.12
N LYS A 77 -13.40 -2.10 3.55
CA LYS A 77 -13.43 -3.38 4.25
C LYS A 77 -13.04 -3.28 5.73
N ALA A 78 -12.62 -2.09 6.19
CA ALA A 78 -12.11 -1.84 7.54
C ALA A 78 -13.22 -1.41 8.51
#